data_AF-R5YX16-F1
#
_entry.id   AF-R5YX16-F1
#
_cell.length_a   1.000
_cell.length_b   1.000
_cell.length_c   1.000
_cell.angle_alpha   90.00
_cell.angle_beta   90.00
_cell.angle_gamma   90.00
#
_symmetry.space_group_name_H-M   'P 1'
#
loop_
_entity.id
_entity.type
_entity.pdbx_description
1 polymer ?
#
loop_
_entity_poly.entity_id
_entity_poly.type
_entity_poly.pdbx_seq_one_letter_code
_entity_poly.pdbx_strand_id
1 'polypeptide(L)' 'MVLVNFQKEPQRVALPTGEAKVVLDNTASALQGISVKGSEITLDGYQAVVLEVM' A
#
# COMPACT_ATOMS: atom_id res chain seq x y z
N MET A 1 -7.52 3.55 -5.00
CA MET A 1 -7.78 3.10 -3.61
C MET A 1 -6.81 3.81 -2.67
N VAL A 2 -7.25 4.17 -1.46
CA VAL A 2 -6.37 4.77 -0.43
C VAL A 2 -6.35 3.84 0.75
N LEU A 3 -5.15 3.48 1.22
CA LEU A 3 -4.97 2.67 2.41
C LEU A 3 -4.17 3.46 3.43
N VAL A 4 -4.63 3.42 4.69
CA VAL A 4 -3.97 4.11 5.80
C VAL A 4 -3.90 3.15 6.98
N ASN A 5 -2.69 2.86 7.44
CA ASN A 5 -2.48 2.17 8.70
C ASN A 5 -2.50 3.20 9.84
N PHE A 6 -3.54 3.20 10.68
CA PHE A 6 -3.60 4.08 11.86
C PHE A 6 -2.89 3.48 13.09
N GLN A 7 -2.32 2.29 12.97
CA GLN A 7 -1.61 1.61 14.05
C GLN A 7 -0.10 1.83 13.94
N LYS A 8 0.61 1.61 15.05
CA LYS A 8 2.07 1.69 15.10
C LYS A 8 2.72 0.45 14.48
N GLU A 9 2.08 -0.69 14.61
CA GLU A 9 2.56 -1.98 14.11
C GLU A 9 2.23 -2.14 12.62
N PRO A 10 3.06 -2.89 11.85
CA PRO A 10 2.75 -3.18 10.45
C PRO A 10 1.45 -3.97 10.28
N GLN A 11 0.68 -3.63 9.25
CA GLN A 11 -0.60 -4.27 8.95
C GLN A 11 -0.62 -4.85 7.54
N ARG A 12 -1.16 -6.06 7.40
CA ARG A 12 -1.44 -6.66 6.08
C ARG A 12 -2.86 -6.34 5.67
N VAL A 13 -3.00 -5.90 4.43
CA VAL A 13 -4.28 -5.50 3.85
C VAL A 13 -4.48 -6.27 2.56
N ALA A 14 -5.63 -6.94 2.44
CA ALA A 14 -6.02 -7.59 1.20
C ALA A 14 -6.34 -6.56 0.12
N LEU A 15 -5.80 -6.77 -1.08
CA LEU A 15 -6.10 -5.98 -2.27
C LEU A 15 -7.31 -6.59 -3.00
N PRO A 16 -8.26 -5.77 -3.46
CA PRO A 16 -9.45 -6.26 -4.14
C PRO A 16 -9.14 -6.85 -5.53
N THR A 17 -8.03 -6.43 -6.15
CA THR A 17 -7.51 -7.01 -7.39
C THR A 17 -6.07 -7.45 -7.17
N GLY A 18 -5.61 -8.45 -7.93
CA GLY A 18 -4.27 -9.01 -7.80
C GLY A 18 -3.14 -8.10 -8.29
N GLU A 19 -3.46 -6.90 -8.79
CA GLU A 19 -2.48 -5.96 -9.32
C GLU A 19 -2.87 -4.51 -9.01
N ALA A 20 -1.97 -3.79 -8.35
CA ALA A 20 -2.13 -2.36 -8.07
C ALA A 20 -0.79 -1.63 -8.17
N LYS A 21 -0.82 -0.37 -8.58
CA LYS A 21 0.37 0.48 -8.65
C LYS A 21 0.34 1.53 -7.55
N VAL A 22 1.41 1.66 -6.78
CA VAL A 22 1.54 2.70 -5.76
C VAL A 22 1.88 4.02 -6.44
N VAL A 23 1.00 5.01 -6.33
CA VAL A 23 1.20 6.35 -6.92
C VAL A 23 1.73 7.36 -5.91
N LEU A 24 1.35 7.22 -4.64
CA LEU A 24 1.85 8.05 -3.54
C LEU A 24 2.08 7.18 -2.31
N ASP A 25 3.15 7.50 -1.58
CA ASP A 25 3.48 6.95 -0.28
C ASP A 25 3.93 8.10 0.62
N ASN A 26 3.35 8.21 1.81
CA ASN A 26 3.64 9.30 2.74
C ASN A 26 4.96 9.10 3.50
N THR A 27 5.41 7.86 3.60
CA THR A 27 6.75 7.54 4.05
C THR A 27 7.63 7.63 2.82
N ALA A 28 8.86 8.15 2.94
CA ALA A 28 9.82 8.20 1.83
C ALA A 28 10.34 6.79 1.46
N SER A 29 9.42 5.83 1.39
CA SER A 29 9.60 4.41 1.24
C SER A 29 9.86 4.05 -0.21
N ALA A 30 10.51 2.91 -0.40
CA ALA A 30 10.81 2.33 -1.70
C ALA A 30 9.55 1.98 -2.53
N LEU A 31 8.34 2.05 -1.97
CA LEU A 31 7.12 1.56 -2.63
C LEU A 31 6.58 2.52 -3.70
N GLN A 32 6.92 3.80 -3.68
CA GLN A 32 6.38 4.73 -4.68
C GLN A 32 6.78 4.33 -6.11
N GLY A 33 5.79 4.16 -6.99
CA GLY A 33 6.00 3.72 -8.37
C GLY A 33 6.11 2.21 -8.55
N ILE A 34 6.09 1.42 -7.47
CA ILE A 34 6.10 -0.05 -7.55
C ILE A 34 4.72 -0.59 -7.93
N SER A 35 4.70 -1.52 -8.88
CA SER A 35 3.55 -2.39 -9.13
C SER A 35 3.56 -3.52 -8.11
N VAL A 36 2.57 -3.53 -7.23
CA VAL A 36 2.29 -4.61 -6.29
C VAL A 36 1.52 -5.68 -7.04
N LYS A 37 2.13 -6.86 -7.18
CA LYS A 37 1.51 -8.06 -7.73
C LYS A 37 1.21 -9.01 -6.58
N GLY A 38 -0.06 -9.32 -6.38
CA GLY A 38 -0.52 -10.18 -5.29
C GLY A 38 -1.86 -9.74 -4.72
N SER A 39 -2.42 -10.58 -3.85
CA SER A 39 -3.69 -10.31 -3.17
C SER A 39 -3.55 -9.50 -1.89
N GLU A 40 -2.35 -9.13 -1.48
CA GLU A 40 -2.09 -8.43 -0.22
C GLU A 40 -0.93 -7.43 -0.33
N ILE A 41 -0.98 -6.38 0.49
CA ILE A 41 0.11 -5.43 0.72
C ILE A 41 0.36 -5.29 2.23
N THR A 42 1.62 -5.12 2.63
CA THR A 42 1.97 -4.77 4.01
C THR A 42 2.21 -3.28 4.11
N LEU A 43 1.54 -2.61 5.05
CA LEU A 43 1.75 -1.21 5.39
C LEU A 43 2.53 -1.13 6.70
N ASP A 44 3.61 -0.34 6.70
CA ASP A 44 4.32 0.01 7.92
C ASP A 44 3.44 0.84 8.87
N GLY A 45 3.90 0.99 10.11
CA GLY A 45 3.22 1.80 11.12
C GLY A 45 2.99 3.24 10.64
N TYR A 46 1.76 3.72 10.74
CA TYR A 46 1.35 5.06 10.29
C TYR A 46 1.57 5.35 8.80
N GLN A 47 1.81 4.32 7.98
CA GLN A 47 1.96 4.47 6.55
C GLN A 47 0.60 4.68 5.87
N ALA A 48 0.59 5.59 4.89
CA ALA A 48 -0.52 5.87 4.01
C ALA A 48 -0.05 5.77 2.56
N VAL A 49 -0.74 4.95 1.78
CA VAL A 49 -0.46 4.77 0.35
C VAL A 49 -1.70 5.05 -0.48
N VAL A 50 -1.48 5.64 -1.65
CA VAL A 50 -2.49 5.76 -2.70
C VAL A 50 -2.12 4.78 -3.80
N LEU A 51 -3.09 3.95 -4.16
CA LEU A 51 -2.97 2.89 -5.14
C LEU A 51 -3.88 3.18 -6.35
N GLU A 52 -3.34 3.06 -7.54
CA GLU A 52 -4.09 2.86 -8.77
C GLU A 52 -4.39 1.35 -8.91
N VAL A 53 -5.67 0.97 -8.90
CA VAL A 53 -6.10 -0.44 -8.95
C VAL A 53 -6.42 -0.77 -10.41
N MET A 54 -5.86 -1.86 -10.93
CA MET A 54 -6.07 -2.34 -12.30
C MET A 54 -7.03 -3.53 -12.33
#